data_AF-A0A956WM56-F1
#
_entry.id   AF-A0A956WM56-F1
#
_cell.length_a   1.000
_cell.length_b   1.000
_cell.length_c   1.000
_cell.angle_alpha   90.00
_cell.angle_beta   90.00
_cell.angle_gamma   90.00
#
_symmetry.space_group_name_H-M   'P 1'
#
loop_
_entity.id
_entity.type
_entity.pdbx_description
1 polymer ?
#
loop_
_entity_poly.entity_id
_entity_poly.type
_entity_poly.pdbx_seq_one_letter_code
_entity_poly.pdbx_strand_id
1 'polypeptide(L)'
;MPDHAPGDTPGHLDLDAVSAFIDCDLHDDDFAVISMHLAQCPECEREVLEVRTTVFLLNTLPQYEPRRSFCLGQEHARAARRRAGQLAPARDAGLLSVA
;
A
#
# COMPACT_ATOMS: atom_id res chain seq x y z
N MET A 1 2.07 17.21 27.93
CA MET A 1 2.34 15.88 27.36
C MET A 1 2.87 16.13 25.96
N PRO A 2 4.13 15.82 25.63
CA PRO A 2 4.62 16.07 24.29
C PRO A 2 3.80 15.20 23.34
N ASP A 3 3.09 15.88 22.46
CA ASP A 3 2.32 15.32 21.35
C ASP A 3 3.36 14.92 20.29
N HIS A 4 3.86 13.69 20.37
CA HIS A 4 4.67 13.13 19.30
C HIS A 4 3.70 12.59 18.25
N ALA A 5 3.74 13.21 17.06
CA ALA A 5 3.15 12.61 15.88
C ALA A 5 3.73 11.19 15.75
N PRO A 6 2.89 10.15 15.55
CA PRO A 6 3.38 8.78 15.38
C PRO A 6 4.24 8.75 14.11
N GLY A 7 5.56 8.57 14.29
CA GLY A 7 6.50 8.40 13.19
C GLY A 7 7.87 9.11 13.33
N ASP A 8 8.04 10.04 14.27
CA ASP A 8 9.28 10.87 14.34
C ASP A 8 10.18 10.57 15.54
N THR A 9 9.96 9.44 16.24
CA THR A 9 10.82 9.07 17.37
C THR A 9 12.10 8.39 16.85
N PRO A 10 13.30 8.91 17.14
CA PRO A 10 14.54 8.33 16.66
C PRO A 10 14.68 6.85 17.06
N GLY A 11 14.91 5.98 16.08
CA GLY A 11 15.09 4.54 16.30
C GLY A 11 13.81 3.69 16.19
N HIS A 12 12.65 4.30 15.91
CA HIS A 12 11.41 3.60 15.57
C HIS A 12 11.10 3.72 14.07
N LEU A 13 10.16 2.91 13.60
CA LEU A 13 9.64 3.01 12.23
C LEU A 13 8.78 4.26 12.10
N ASP A 14 8.86 4.91 10.94
CA ASP A 14 7.90 5.94 10.58
C ASP A 14 6.60 5.33 10.02
N LEU A 15 5.57 6.16 9.89
CA LEU A 15 4.25 5.71 9.42
C LEU A 15 4.30 5.18 7.98
N ASP A 16 5.14 5.76 7.12
CA ASP A 16 5.27 5.34 5.72
C ASP A 16 5.87 3.93 5.64
N ALA A 17 6.91 3.64 6.42
CA ALA A 17 7.50 2.30 6.53
C ALA A 17 6.53 1.27 7.12
N VAL A 18 5.75 1.66 8.14
CA VAL A 18 4.69 0.80 8.70
C VAL A 18 3.64 0.49 7.64
N SER A 19 3.15 1.50 6.91
CA SER A 19 2.15 1.30 5.84
C SER A 19 2.69 0.39 4.73
N ALA A 20 3.88 0.69 4.22
CA ALA A 20 4.51 -0.10 3.15
C ALA A 20 4.75 -1.57 3.57
N PHE A 21 5.15 -1.80 4.82
CA PHE A 21 5.30 -3.16 5.36
C PHE A 21 3.95 -3.90 5.47
N ILE A 22 2.88 -3.20 5.82
CA ILE A 22 1.52 -3.78 5.89
C ILE A 22 1.00 -4.12 4.51
N ASP A 23 1.18 -3.23 3.55
CA ASP A 23 0.72 -3.38 2.16
C ASP A 23 1.62 -4.31 1.33
N CYS A 24 2.75 -4.77 1.91
CA CYS A 24 3.79 -5.56 1.23
C CYS A 24 4.36 -4.83 0.00
N ASP A 25 4.47 -3.50 0.08
CA ASP A 25 4.97 -2.62 -0.98
C ASP A 25 6.41 -2.17 -0.69
N LEU A 26 7.31 -3.15 -0.53
CA LEU A 26 8.73 -2.95 -0.22
C LEU A 26 9.59 -3.89 -1.05
N HIS A 27 10.87 -3.55 -1.22
CA HIS A 27 11.86 -4.48 -1.74
C HIS A 27 12.16 -5.57 -0.69
N ASP A 28 12.58 -6.76 -1.13
CA ASP A 28 12.82 -7.91 -0.24
C ASP A 28 13.84 -7.58 0.89
N ASP A 29 14.86 -6.79 0.58
CA ASP A 29 15.88 -6.36 1.55
C ASP A 29 15.28 -5.46 2.65
N ASP A 30 14.41 -4.51 2.28
CA ASP A 30 13.74 -3.61 3.23
C ASP A 30 12.75 -4.38 4.10
N PHE A 31 12.04 -5.35 3.51
CA PHE A 31 11.13 -6.23 4.23
C PHE A 31 11.88 -7.05 5.28
N ALA A 32 13.06 -7.58 4.96
CA ALA A 32 13.89 -8.33 5.89
C ALA A 32 14.42 -7.45 7.05
N VAL A 33 14.87 -6.22 6.75
CA VAL A 33 15.32 -5.26 7.76
C VAL A 33 14.21 -4.90 8.73
N ILE A 34 13.02 -4.56 8.22
CA ILE A 34 11.87 -4.22 9.06
C ILE A 34 11.41 -5.43 9.87
N SER A 35 11.37 -6.62 9.28
CA SER A 35 11.03 -7.85 10.00
C SER A 35 11.98 -8.13 11.18
N MET A 36 13.28 -7.91 10.97
CA MET A 36 14.28 -8.01 12.04
C MET A 36 14.06 -6.96 13.13
N HIS A 37 13.74 -5.73 12.76
CA HIS A 37 13.43 -4.66 13.72
C HIS A 37 12.19 -4.99 14.57
N LEU A 38 11.11 -5.46 13.94
CA LEU A 38 9.88 -5.85 14.64
C LEU A 38 10.09 -6.99 15.64
N ALA A 39 11.01 -7.93 15.33
CA ALA A 39 11.38 -8.98 16.27
C ALA A 39 12.12 -8.47 17.52
N GLN A 40 12.62 -7.23 17.50
CA GLN A 40 13.43 -6.63 18.56
C GLN A 40 12.78 -5.42 19.23
N CYS A 41 11.74 -4.82 18.64
CA CYS A 41 11.05 -3.63 19.14
C CYS A 41 9.55 -3.90 19.35
N PRO A 42 9.12 -4.20 20.59
CA PRO A 42 7.72 -4.42 20.94
C PRO A 42 6.81 -3.21 20.65
N GLU A 43 7.34 -1.99 20.72
CA GLU A 43 6.59 -0.77 20.42
C GLU A 43 6.19 -0.71 18.95
N CYS A 44 7.13 -0.96 18.03
CA CYS A 44 6.87 -1.00 16.60
C CYS A 44 6.01 -2.21 16.21
N GLU A 45 6.19 -3.37 16.86
CA GLU A 45 5.32 -4.52 16.67
C GLU A 45 3.85 -4.18 17.00
N ARG A 46 3.63 -3.50 18.13
CA ARG A 46 2.31 -3.04 18.54
C ARG A 46 1.71 -2.05 17.55
N GLU A 47 2.49 -1.08 17.08
CA GLU A 47 2.03 -0.10 16.09
C GLU A 47 1.60 -0.77 14.78
N VAL A 48 2.41 -1.69 14.24
CA VAL A 48 2.06 -2.49 13.06
C VAL A 48 0.77 -3.28 13.29
N LEU A 49 0.59 -3.88 14.48
CA LEU A 49 -0.63 -4.62 14.82
C LEU A 49 -1.87 -3.71 14.87
N GLU A 50 -1.75 -2.53 15.46
CA GLU A 50 -2.83 -1.52 15.55
C GLU A 50 -3.29 -1.08 14.16
N VAL A 51 -2.33 -0.75 13.27
CA VAL A 51 -2.64 -0.34 11.90
C VAL A 51 -3.21 -1.51 11.10
N ARG A 52 -2.64 -2.72 11.18
CA ARG A 52 -3.18 -3.94 10.53
C ARG A 52 -4.61 -4.24 10.95
N THR A 53 -4.91 -4.09 12.24
CA THR A 53 -6.26 -4.29 12.78
C THR A 53 -7.24 -3.29 12.17
N THR A 54 -6.83 -2.02 12.06
CA THR A 54 -7.64 -0.97 11.45
C THR A 54 -7.93 -1.28 9.97
N VAL A 55 -6.90 -1.65 9.20
CA VAL A 55 -7.02 -2.06 7.79
C VAL A 55 -7.96 -3.25 7.65
N PHE A 56 -7.82 -4.26 8.52
CA PHE A 56 -8.71 -5.42 8.54
C PHE A 56 -10.16 -5.02 8.78
N LEU A 57 -10.44 -4.20 9.80
CA LEU A 57 -11.80 -3.75 10.10
C LEU A 57 -12.43 -3.00 8.92
N LEU A 58 -11.68 -2.10 8.28
CA LEU A 58 -12.14 -1.38 7.08
C LEU A 58 -12.45 -2.33 5.93
N ASN A 59 -11.59 -3.33 5.69
CA ASN A 59 -11.77 -4.32 4.64
C ASN A 59 -12.94 -5.29 4.90
N THR A 60 -13.35 -5.47 6.16
CA THR A 60 -14.51 -6.31 6.52
C THR A 60 -15.86 -5.59 6.42
N LEU A 61 -15.87 -4.29 6.14
CA LEU A 61 -17.13 -3.56 5.99
C LEU A 61 -17.94 -4.11 4.81
N PRO A 62 -19.28 -4.23 4.96
CA PRO A 62 -20.15 -4.65 3.86
C PRO A 62 -19.99 -3.73 2.65
N GLN A 63 -19.67 -4.31 1.50
CA GLN A 63 -19.64 -3.56 0.25
C GLN A 63 -21.07 -3.26 -0.19
N TYR A 64 -21.35 -1.98 -0.43
CA TYR A 64 -22.65 -1.56 -0.95
C TYR A 64 -22.73 -1.86 -2.44
N GLU A 65 -23.65 -2.73 -2.86
CA GLU A 65 -23.95 -2.97 -4.27
C GLU A 65 -24.73 -1.77 -4.84
N PRO A 66 -24.15 -0.96 -5.73
CA PRO A 66 -24.85 0.19 -6.29
C PRO A 66 -26.03 -0.25 -7.16
N ARG A 67 -27.12 0.53 -7.16
CA ARG A 67 -28.24 0.26 -8.07
C ARG A 67 -27.77 0.36 -9.53
N ARG A 68 -28.37 -0.43 -10.42
CA ARG A 68 -28.07 -0.44 -11.87
C ARG A 68 -28.02 0.95 -12.51
N SER A 69 -28.82 1.91 -12.05
CA SER A 69 -28.82 3.28 -12.57
C SER A 69 -27.52 4.06 -12.29
N PHE A 70 -26.75 3.65 -11.28
CA PHE A 70 -25.45 4.21 -10.94
C PHE A 70 -24.28 3.41 -11.53
N CYS A 71 -24.56 2.24 -12.10
CA CYS A 71 -23.55 1.44 -12.78
C CYS A 71 -23.37 1.95 -14.22
N LEU A 72 -22.15 2.30 -14.59
CA LEU A 72 -21.82 2.69 -15.96
C LEU A 72 -21.84 1.45 -16.89
N GLY A 73 -22.39 1.61 -18.09
CA GLY A 73 -22.41 0.55 -19.11
C GLY A 73 -21.02 0.20 -19.68
N GLN A 74 -20.93 -0.90 -20.42
CA GLN A 74 -19.66 -1.38 -21.00
C GLN A 74 -18.99 -0.35 -21.93
N GLU A 75 -19.76 0.50 -22.58
CA GLU A 75 -19.28 1.58 -23.42
C GLU A 75 -18.37 2.55 -22.65
N HIS A 76 -18.74 2.88 -21.42
CA HIS A 76 -17.96 3.72 -20.52
C HIS A 76 -16.71 3.01 -20.01
N ALA A 77 -16.82 1.71 -19.66
CA ALA A 77 -15.67 0.90 -19.25
C ALA A 77 -14.62 0.80 -20.38
N ARG A 78 -15.05 0.59 -21.63
CA ARG A 78 -14.15 0.55 -22.81
C ARG A 78 -13.51 1.91 -23.07
N ALA A 79 -14.25 3.01 -22.92
CA ALA A 79 -13.70 4.35 -23.07
C ALA A 79 -12.64 4.67 -22.00
N ALA A 80 -12.89 4.30 -20.74
CA ALA A 80 -11.92 4.45 -19.65
C ALA A 80 -10.64 3.65 -19.91
N ARG A 81 -10.76 2.38 -20.34
CA ARG A 81 -9.60 1.55 -20.70
C ARG A 81 -8.79 2.10 -21.87
N ARG A 82 -9.46 2.62 -22.91
CA ARG A 82 -8.76 3.29 -24.03
C ARG A 82 -7.99 4.51 -23.54
N ARG A 83 -8.61 5.36 -22.71
CA ARG A 83 -7.94 6.53 -22.13
C ARG A 83 -6.76 6.14 -21.25
N ALA A 84 -6.91 5.13 -20.40
CA ALA A 84 -5.82 4.63 -19.56
C ALA A 84 -4.66 4.06 -20.40
N GLY A 85 -4.97 3.30 -21.46
CA GLY A 85 -3.95 2.80 -22.39
C GLY A 85 -3.29 3.88 -23.26
N GLN A 86 -3.97 5.01 -23.49
CA GLN A 86 -3.42 6.18 -24.19
C GLN A 86 -2.53 7.05 -23.28
N LEU A 87 -2.72 6.97 -21.95
CA LEU A 87 -1.96 7.73 -20.95
C LEU A 87 -0.81 6.95 -20.33
N ALA A 88 -0.68 5.65 -20.62
CA ALA A 88 0.45 4.85 -20.17
C ALA A 88 1.71 5.29 -20.96
N PRO A 89 2.76 5.81 -20.30
CA PRO A 89 4.01 6.07 -21.00
C PRO A 89 4.55 4.75 -21.54
N ALA A 90 5.12 4.78 -22.75
CA ALA A 90 5.89 3.69 -23.30
C ALA A 90 6.96 3.31 -22.27
N ARG A 91 6.78 2.18 -21.58
CA ARG A 91 7.90 1.59 -20.85
C ARG A 91 8.85 1.11 -21.94
N ASP A 92 9.98 1.80 -22.10
CA ASP A 92 11.05 1.38 -22.98
C ASP A 92 11.37 -0.08 -22.66
N ALA A 93 11.11 -0.94 -23.66
CA ALA A 93 11.62 -2.29 -23.71
C ALA A 93 13.13 -2.21 -23.94
N GLY A 94 13.87 -1.91 -22.87
CA GLY A 94 15.32 -2.04 -22.81
C GLY A 94 15.70 -3.50 -22.90
N LEU A 95 15.97 -3.95 -24.13
CA LEU A 95 16.57 -5.24 -24.46
C LEU A 95 17.83 -5.49 -23.62
N LEU A 96 17.82 -6.58 -22.86
CA LEU A 96 19.05 -7.26 -22.45
C LEU A 96 19.81 -7.68 -23.72
N SER A 97 20.96 -7.05 -23.96
CA SER A 97 22.01 -7.61 -24.79
C SER A 97 23.31 -7.53 -24.01
N VAL A 98 23.61 -8.58 -23.25
CA VAL A 98 24.94 -8.82 -22.69
C VAL A 98 25.76 -9.46 -23.81
N ALA A 99 26.79 -8.77 -24.25
CA ALA A 99 27.85 -9.28 -25.11
C ALA A 99 28.96 -9.91 -24.26
#